data_AF-A0A0F3IP56-F1
#
_entry.id   AF-A0A0F3IP56-F1
#
_cell.length_a   1.000
_cell.length_b   1.000
_cell.length_c   1.000
_cell.angle_alpha   90.00
_cell.angle_beta   90.00
_cell.angle_gamma   90.00
#
_symmetry.space_group_name_H-M   'P 1'
#
loop_
_entity.id
_entity.type
_entity.pdbx_description
1 polymer ?
#
loop_
_entity_poly.entity_id
_entity_poly.type
_entity_poly.pdbx_seq_one_letter_code
_entity_poly.pdbx_strand_id
1 'polypeptide(L)'
;MTVFFLSPAALAQSNCSLTVGWEAWFPYAYLDSKGKLIGFDVQLIEALGKESGCEIKFVGRAWSRLLKEVETGETQLAMGATKTAEREAYARFTQFYRMERLGVLVQKNKAQELKATSLK
;
A
#
# COMPACT_ATOMS: atom_id res chain seq x y z
N MET A 1 -44.79 12.35 20.54
CA MET A 1 -44.22 13.67 20.80
C MET A 1 -42.95 13.78 19.97
N THR A 2 -43.03 14.51 18.86
CA THR A 2 -41.96 14.66 17.87
C THR A 2 -40.89 15.57 18.43
N VAL A 3 -39.61 15.18 18.33
CA VAL A 3 -38.50 16.14 18.39
C VAL A 3 -37.74 16.09 17.08
N PHE A 4 -37.71 17.28 16.49
CA PHE A 4 -37.09 17.72 15.27
C PHE A 4 -35.62 17.33 15.12
N PHE A 5 -35.24 17.11 13.85
CA PHE A 5 -33.86 16.99 13.37
C PHE A 5 -32.96 18.10 13.93
N LEU A 6 -31.88 17.71 14.62
CA LEU A 6 -30.67 18.53 14.61
C LEU A 6 -30.03 18.34 13.23
N SER A 7 -30.07 19.42 12.48
CA SER A 7 -29.38 19.69 11.23
C SER A 7 -28.11 18.83 11.05
N PRO A 8 -27.86 18.23 9.87
CA PRO A 8 -26.51 17.78 9.54
C PRO A 8 -25.70 19.07 9.40
N ALA A 9 -25.22 19.60 10.52
CA ALA A 9 -24.16 20.56 10.54
C ALA A 9 -23.08 19.92 9.68
N ALA A 10 -22.87 20.55 8.52
CA ALA A 10 -21.84 20.26 7.58
C ALA A 10 -20.61 19.73 8.32
N LEU A 11 -20.41 18.42 8.28
CA LEU A 11 -19.05 17.93 8.18
C LEU A 11 -18.60 18.52 6.86
N ALA A 12 -18.05 19.72 6.92
CA ALA A 12 -17.24 20.25 5.85
C ALA A 12 -16.28 19.11 5.54
N GLN A 13 -16.54 18.42 4.43
CA GLN A 13 -15.64 17.43 3.90
C GLN A 13 -14.40 18.26 3.56
N SER A 14 -13.48 18.34 4.51
CA SER A 14 -12.14 18.82 4.21
C SER A 14 -11.71 18.02 3.00
N ASN A 15 -11.29 18.69 1.93
CA ASN A 15 -10.89 18.05 0.69
C ASN A 15 -9.73 17.10 1.03
N CYS A 16 -10.06 15.85 1.35
CA CYS A 16 -9.12 14.85 1.81
C CYS A 16 -8.29 14.46 0.59
N SER A 17 -6.99 14.74 0.62
CA SER A 17 -6.06 14.38 -0.44
C SER A 17 -4.90 13.60 0.18
N LEU A 18 -4.67 12.38 -0.28
CA LEU A 18 -3.62 11.50 0.22
C LEU A 18 -2.56 11.29 -0.87
N THR A 19 -1.31 11.63 -0.54
CA THR A 19 -0.16 11.26 -1.36
C THR A 19 0.26 9.85 -1.02
N VAL A 20 0.25 8.97 -2.03
CA VAL A 20 0.52 7.55 -1.91
C VAL A 20 1.78 7.18 -2.69
N GLY A 21 2.81 6.81 -1.95
CA GLY A 21 4.10 6.37 -2.47
C GLY A 21 4.06 4.97 -3.04
N TRP A 22 4.67 4.79 -4.21
CA TRP A 22 4.82 3.48 -4.86
C TRP A 22 6.21 3.29 -5.49
N GLU A 23 6.65 2.04 -5.51
CA GLU A 23 7.80 1.55 -6.27
C GLU A 23 7.33 0.38 -7.15
N ALA A 24 7.97 0.20 -8.31
CA ALA A 24 7.60 -0.84 -9.25
C ALA A 24 7.82 -2.24 -8.64
N TRP A 25 6.72 -2.97 -8.43
CA TRP A 25 6.72 -4.33 -7.93
C TRP A 25 5.53 -5.10 -8.52
N PHE A 26 5.78 -5.86 -9.58
CA PHE A 26 4.77 -6.73 -10.17
C PHE A 26 4.40 -7.89 -9.21
N PRO A 27 3.11 -8.25 -9.04
CA PRO A 27 1.91 -7.70 -9.69
C PRO A 27 1.18 -6.61 -8.87
N TYR A 28 1.83 -6.04 -7.85
CA TYR A 28 1.20 -5.16 -6.85
C TYR A 28 1.09 -3.70 -7.31
N ALA A 29 2.14 -3.14 -7.89
CA ALA A 29 2.16 -1.80 -8.46
C ALA A 29 3.17 -1.74 -9.61
N TYR A 30 2.71 -1.52 -10.84
CA TYR A 30 3.55 -1.48 -12.03
C TYR A 30 2.89 -0.66 -13.13
N LEU A 31 3.68 -0.21 -14.10
CA LEU A 31 3.14 0.47 -15.28
C LEU A 31 2.79 -0.58 -16.34
N ASP A 32 1.61 -0.44 -16.94
CA ASP A 32 1.24 -1.21 -18.14
C ASP A 32 2.01 -0.73 -19.39
N SER A 33 1.75 -1.35 -20.53
CA SER A 33 2.38 -0.99 -21.80
C SER A 33 2.07 0.43 -22.29
N LYS A 34 1.06 1.09 -21.71
CA LYS A 34 0.65 2.46 -22.00
C LYS A 34 1.15 3.46 -20.94
N GLY A 35 1.92 3.00 -19.96
CA GLY A 35 2.41 3.83 -18.86
C GLY A 35 1.38 4.11 -17.76
N LYS A 36 0.25 3.40 -17.74
CA LYS A 36 -0.75 3.53 -16.68
C LYS A 36 -0.32 2.71 -15.46
N LEU A 37 -0.32 3.34 -14.29
CA LEU A 37 -0.12 2.64 -13.03
C LEU A 37 -1.29 1.69 -12.76
N ILE A 38 -0.99 0.41 -12.61
CA ILE A 38 -1.92 -0.68 -12.33
C ILE A 38 -1.32 -1.66 -11.32
N GLY A 39 -2.16 -2.55 -10.80
CA GLY A 39 -1.73 -3.63 -9.89
C GLY A 39 -2.74 -3.84 -8.76
N PHE A 40 -2.46 -4.82 -7.91
CA PHE A 40 -3.34 -5.15 -6.80
C PHE A 40 -3.38 -4.04 -5.73
N ASP A 41 -2.22 -3.53 -5.30
CA ASP A 41 -2.15 -2.47 -4.28
C ASP A 41 -2.78 -1.16 -4.79
N VAL A 42 -2.59 -0.87 -6.09
CA VAL A 42 -3.19 0.30 -6.75
C VAL A 42 -4.71 0.24 -6.69
N GLN A 43 -5.31 -0.90 -7.08
CA GLN A 43 -6.77 -1.09 -7.04
C GLN A 43 -7.32 -1.00 -5.61
N LEU A 44 -6.60 -1.54 -4.63
CA LEU A 44 -6.99 -1.47 -3.23
C LEU A 44 -7.04 -0.02 -2.73
N ILE A 45 -6.01 0.77 -3.04
CA ILE A 45 -5.96 2.18 -2.63
C ILE A 45 -6.99 3.04 -3.37
N GLU A 46 -7.22 2.79 -4.67
CA GLU A 46 -8.26 3.47 -5.44
C GLU A 46 -9.66 3.19 -4.84
N ALA A 47 -9.94 1.94 -4.47
CA ALA A 47 -11.19 1.57 -3.80
C ALA A 47 -11.32 2.25 -2.43
N LEU A 48 -10.23 2.34 -1.66
CA LEU A 48 -10.20 3.04 -0.38
C LEU A 48 -10.44 4.54 -0.54
N GLY A 49 -9.84 5.18 -1.54
CA GLY A 49 -10.09 6.60 -1.88
C GLY A 49 -11.57 6.84 -2.21
N LYS A 50 -12.16 5.96 -3.03
CA LYS A 50 -13.59 6.02 -3.39
C LYS A 50 -14.51 5.89 -2.17
N GLU A 51 -14.23 4.94 -1.28
CA GLU A 51 -15.05 4.70 -0.09
C GLU A 51 -14.91 5.82 0.95
N SER A 52 -13.70 6.34 1.13
CA SER A 52 -13.41 7.43 2.10
C SER A 52 -13.76 8.83 1.58
N GLY A 53 -13.98 8.98 0.27
CA GLY A 53 -14.14 10.28 -0.38
C GLY A 53 -12.84 11.10 -0.44
N CYS A 54 -11.68 10.46 -0.32
CA CYS A 54 -10.37 11.10 -0.45
C CYS A 54 -9.84 11.03 -1.89
N GLU A 55 -9.29 12.14 -2.38
CA GLU A 55 -8.47 12.18 -3.59
C GLU A 55 -7.15 11.44 -3.35
N ILE A 56 -6.81 10.50 -4.23
CA ILE A 56 -5.55 9.74 -4.16
C ILE A 56 -4.57 10.28 -5.20
N LYS A 57 -3.35 10.61 -4.77
CA LYS A 57 -2.24 11.05 -5.62
C LYS A 57 -1.09 10.08 -5.53
N PHE A 58 -0.90 9.27 -6.56
CA PHE A 58 0.22 8.32 -6.61
C PHE A 58 1.54 9.01 -6.98
N VAL A 59 2.61 8.73 -6.24
CA VAL A 59 3.96 9.23 -6.51
C VAL A 59 4.97 8.09 -6.59
N GLY A 60 5.63 7.97 -7.75
CA GLY A 60 6.68 6.98 -7.97
C GLY A 60 8.01 7.46 -7.36
N ARG A 61 8.59 6.66 -6.46
CA ARG A 61 9.85 6.97 -5.75
C ARG A 61 10.59 5.68 -5.43
N ALA A 62 11.91 5.79 -5.22
CA ALA A 62 12.69 4.70 -4.65
C ALA A 62 12.21 4.38 -3.23
N TRP A 63 12.18 3.10 -2.85
CA TRP A 63 11.63 2.65 -1.56
C TRP A 63 12.25 3.34 -0.34
N SER A 64 13.59 3.47 -0.32
CA SER A 64 14.30 4.15 0.78
C SER A 64 13.87 5.60 0.95
N ARG A 65 13.56 6.30 -0.15
CA ARG A 65 13.03 7.66 -0.13
C ARG A 65 11.60 7.70 0.39
N LEU A 66 10.74 6.77 -0.02
CA LEU A 66 9.37 6.68 0.50
C LEU A 66 9.33 6.51 2.02
N LEU A 67 10.19 5.65 2.57
CA LEU A 67 10.27 5.46 4.01
C LEU A 67 10.60 6.77 4.74
N LYS A 68 11.50 7.58 4.17
CA LYS A 68 11.86 8.88 4.75
C LYS A 68 10.77 9.94 4.57
N GLU A 69 10.12 9.97 3.42
CA GLU A 69 8.99 10.86 3.15
C GLU A 69 7.79 10.56 4.07
N VAL A 70 7.56 9.28 4.40
CA VAL A 70 6.55 8.89 5.40
C VAL A 70 6.94 9.33 6.80
N GLU A 71 8.21 9.13 7.19
CA GLU A 71 8.71 9.57 8.50
C GLU A 71 8.59 11.09 8.71
N THR A 72 8.79 11.87 7.63
CA THR A 72 8.71 13.33 7.65
C THR A 72 7.32 13.89 7.35
N GLY A 73 6.38 13.04 6.92
CA GLY A 73 5.01 13.42 6.58
C GLY A 73 4.81 14.01 5.17
N GLU A 74 5.86 14.08 4.34
CA GLU A 74 5.77 14.51 2.93
C GLU A 74 4.85 13.57 2.12
N THR A 75 4.96 12.27 2.36
CA THR A 75 4.08 11.23 1.80
C THR A 75 3.23 10.63 2.92
N GLN A 76 1.92 10.54 2.73
CA GLN A 76 1.00 10.10 3.79
C GLN A 76 0.86 8.58 3.88
N LEU A 77 1.14 7.85 2.79
CA LEU A 77 1.02 6.39 2.74
C LEU A 77 2.10 5.78 1.84
N ALA A 78 2.72 4.68 2.28
CA ALA A 78 3.55 3.82 1.44
C ALA A 78 2.88 2.44 1.30
N MET A 79 2.77 1.96 0.06
CA MET A 79 2.18 0.65 -0.23
C MET A 79 3.17 -0.49 0.04
N GLY A 80 2.66 -1.67 0.35
CA GLY A 80 3.47 -2.88 0.50
C GLY A 80 4.51 -2.91 1.62
N ALA A 81 4.36 -2.07 2.67
CA ALA A 81 5.32 -2.01 3.75
C ALA A 81 5.24 -3.23 4.69
N THR A 82 6.35 -3.96 4.86
CA THR A 82 6.48 -4.93 5.97
C THR A 82 6.57 -4.20 7.30
N LYS A 83 5.75 -4.63 8.26
CA LYS A 83 5.76 -4.15 9.64
C LYS A 83 7.05 -4.56 10.36
N THR A 84 7.80 -3.59 10.87
CA THR A 84 9.01 -3.80 11.67
C THR A 84 9.03 -2.81 12.85
N ALA A 85 9.74 -3.16 13.93
CA ALA A 85 9.85 -2.28 15.11
C ALA A 85 10.40 -0.89 14.77
N GLU A 86 11.38 -0.81 13.86
CA GLU A 86 11.94 0.44 13.37
C GLU A 86 10.88 1.32 12.68
N ARG A 87 10.04 0.73 11.83
CA ARG A 87 9.02 1.49 11.09
C ARG A 87 7.82 1.84 11.96
N GLU A 88 7.50 1.02 12.95
CA GLU A 88 6.45 1.34 13.94
C GLU A 88 6.78 2.55 14.79
N ALA A 89 8.06 2.93 14.91
CA ALA A 89 8.46 4.12 15.65
C ALA A 89 7.88 5.41 15.05
N TYR A 90 7.62 5.45 13.73
CA TYR A 90 7.14 6.65 13.04
C TYR A 90 5.87 6.44 12.19
N ALA A 91 5.52 5.20 11.86
CA ALA A 91 4.35 4.89 11.03
C ALA A 91 3.29 4.08 11.79
N ARG A 92 2.07 4.10 11.27
CA ARG A 92 0.99 3.17 11.65
C ARG A 92 0.76 2.18 10.52
N PHE A 93 0.40 0.95 10.88
CA PHE A 93 0.17 -0.13 9.93
C PHE A 93 -1.30 -0.55 9.96
N THR A 94 -1.83 -0.88 8.78
CA THR A 94 -3.15 -1.49 8.63
C THR A 94 -3.13 -2.93 9.16
N GLN A 95 -4.30 -3.56 9.18
CA GLN A 95 -4.35 -5.01 9.18
C GLN A 95 -3.65 -5.55 7.92
N PHE A 96 -3.04 -6.74 8.04
CA PHE A 96 -2.38 -7.38 6.91
C PHE A 96 -3.41 -7.71 5.83
N TYR A 97 -3.23 -7.15 4.64
CA TYR A 97 -4.08 -7.42 3.48
C TYR A 97 -3.44 -8.41 2.49
N ARG A 98 -2.17 -8.78 2.72
CA ARG A 98 -1.43 -9.78 1.95
C ARG A 98 -0.51 -10.61 2.84
N MET A 99 -0.39 -11.90 2.53
CA MET A 99 0.62 -12.78 3.12
C MET A 99 1.62 -13.18 2.05
N GLU A 100 2.89 -12.87 2.29
CA GLU A 100 3.98 -13.21 1.40
C GLU A 100 4.64 -14.51 1.85
N ARG A 101 4.98 -15.38 0.90
CA ARG A 101 5.76 -16.58 1.15
C ARG A 101 7.05 -16.48 0.34
N LEU A 102 8.19 -16.52 1.03
CA LEU A 102 9.48 -16.64 0.38
C LEU A 102 9.66 -18.09 -0.10
N GLY A 103 10.04 -18.26 -1.36
CA GLY A 103 10.31 -19.55 -1.96
C GLY A 103 11.57 -19.50 -2.80
N VAL A 104 12.26 -20.64 -2.91
CA VAL A 104 13.38 -20.80 -3.84
C VAL A 104 12.86 -21.43 -5.12
N LEU A 105 13.07 -20.74 -6.24
CA LEU A 105 12.73 -21.22 -7.57
C LEU A 105 13.94 -21.96 -8.16
N VAL A 106 13.69 -23.14 -8.71
CA VAL A 106 14.73 -24.05 -9.20
C VAL A 106 14.36 -24.50 -10.60
N GLN A 107 15.36 -24.75 -11.44
CA GLN A 107 15.08 -25.37 -12.74
C GLN A 107 14.50 -26.77 -12.51
N LYS A 108 13.47 -27.13 -13.28
CA LYS A 108 12.72 -28.38 -13.11
C LYS A 108 13.63 -29.61 -13.09
N ASN A 109 14.67 -29.62 -13.92
CA ASN A 109 15.66 -30.70 -14.00
C ASN A 109 16.61 -30.78 -12.78
N LYS A 110 16.80 -29.68 -12.04
CA LYS A 110 17.64 -29.61 -10.84
C LYS A 110 16.85 -29.71 -9.54
N ALA A 111 15.52 -29.78 -9.61
CA ALA A 111 14.66 -29.84 -8.44
C ALA A 111 14.93 -31.07 -7.57
N GLN A 112 15.32 -32.20 -8.18
CA GLN A 112 15.61 -33.45 -7.47
C GLN A 112 16.97 -33.44 -6.75
N GLU A 113 17.88 -32.55 -7.15
CA GLU A 113 19.21 -32.40 -6.52
C GLU A 113 19.11 -31.58 -5.22
N LEU A 114 18.12 -30.71 -5.11
CA LEU A 114 17.88 -29.89 -3.94
C LEU A 114 17.10 -30.67 -2.88
N LYS A 115 17.83 -31.34 -1.98
CA LYS A 115 17.31 -31.91 -0.73
C LYS A 115 17.01 -30.83 0.32
N ALA A 116 16.40 -29.72 -0.08
CA ALA A 116 16.09 -28.61 0.82
C ALA A 116 14.70 -28.85 1.47
N THR A 117 14.69 -29.05 2.79
CA THR A 117 13.46 -29.22 3.59
C THR A 117 12.97 -27.93 4.24
N SER A 118 13.76 -26.85 4.21
CA SER A 118 13.41 -25.56 4.82
C SER A 118 14.31 -24.43 4.31
N LEU A 119 13.73 -23.24 4.16
CA LEU A 119 14.44 -21.96 4.06
C LEU A 119 14.53 -21.42 5.49
N LYS A 120 15.73 -21.43 6.08
CA LYS A 120 15.99 -20.78 7.37
C LYS A 120 16.47 -19.36 7.13
#